data_AF-A0AAU1V276-F1
#
_entry.id   AF-A0AAU1V276-F1
#
_cell.length_a   1.000
_cell.length_b   1.000
_cell.length_c   1.000
_cell.angle_alpha   90.00
_cell.angle_beta   90.00
_cell.angle_gamma   90.00
#
_symmetry.space_group_name_H-M   'P 1'
#
loop_
_entity.id
_entity.type
_entity.pdbx_description
1 polymer ?
#
loop_
_entity_poly.entity_id
_entity_poly.type
_entity_poly.pdbx_seq_one_letter_code
_entity_poly.pdbx_strand_id
1 'polypeptide(L)'
;MSDRVEECRKDLNNLKRFANEIDKTLDAVDAASGTEAWQGPAADKFRSEWNGRRKAIHDALDAARGQYNKILQRVQDEEHKKKSGAAK
;
A
#
# COMPACT_ATOMS: atom_id res chain seq x y z
N MET A 1 24.81 5.77 10.60
CA MET A 1 23.97 5.62 9.39
C MET A 1 23.96 7.00 8.73
N SER A 2 23.91 7.13 7.40
CA SER A 2 23.72 8.45 6.80
C SER A 2 22.27 8.85 7.03
N ASP A 3 21.99 10.04 7.57
CA ASP A 3 20.63 10.52 7.90
C ASP A 3 19.63 10.31 6.76
N ARG A 4 20.10 10.43 5.51
CA ARG A 4 19.31 10.20 4.28
C ARG A 4 18.75 8.79 4.14
N VAL A 5 19.45 7.76 4.63
CA VAL A 5 19.00 6.36 4.57
C VAL A 5 17.91 6.10 5.61
N GLU A 6 18.04 6.73 6.78
CA GLU A 6 17.05 6.64 7.84
C GLU A 6 15.76 7.37 7.47
N GLU A 7 15.88 8.56 6.88
CA GLU A 7 14.77 9.31 6.26
C GLU A 7 14.07 8.46 5.18
N CYS A 8 14.82 7.88 4.25
CA CYS A 8 14.26 7.02 3.21
C CYS A 8 13.50 5.81 3.79
N ARG A 9 14.03 5.16 4.82
CA ARG A 9 13.32 4.07 5.52
C ARG A 9 12.03 4.55 6.17
N LYS A 10 12.06 5.71 6.83
CA LYS A 10 10.88 6.31 7.45
C LYS A 10 9.80 6.60 6.42
N ASP A 11 10.17 7.18 5.28
CA ASP A 11 9.25 7.49 4.19
C ASP A 11 8.62 6.22 3.59
N LEU A 12 9.41 5.18 3.33
CA LEU A 12 8.90 3.90 2.83
C LEU A 12 7.93 3.24 3.83
N ASN A 13 8.21 3.34 5.13
CA ASN A 13 7.30 2.86 6.17
C ASN A 13 6.00 3.67 6.24
N ASN A 14 6.06 4.99 6.06
CA ASN A 14 4.87 5.84 5.99
C ASN A 14 4.01 5.49 4.78
N LEU A 15 4.62 5.31 3.59
CA LEU A 15 3.92 4.88 2.39
C LEU A 15 3.20 3.54 2.59
N LYS A 16 3.88 2.57 3.22
CA LYS A 16 3.26 1.28 3.58
C LYS A 16 2.07 1.47 4.52
N ARG A 17 2.19 2.32 5.54
CA ARG A 17 1.12 2.62 6.48
C ARG A 17 -0.09 3.25 5.77
N PHE A 18 0.13 4.29 4.97
CA PHE A 18 -0.96 4.96 4.26
C PHE A 18 -1.66 4.04 3.26
N ALA A 19 -0.93 3.18 2.55
CA ALA A 19 -1.52 2.16 1.68
C ALA A 19 -2.48 1.23 2.46
N ASN A 20 -2.08 0.81 3.67
CA ASN A 20 -2.92 -0.04 4.51
C ASN A 20 -4.14 0.70 5.08
N GLU A 21 -4.01 1.99 5.38
CA GLU A 21 -5.14 2.82 5.84
C GLU A 21 -6.17 3.02 4.73
N ILE A 22 -5.72 3.22 3.48
CA ILE A 22 -6.62 3.33 2.32
C ILE A 22 -7.37 2.00 2.11
N ASP A 23 -6.69 0.85 2.13
CA ASP A 23 -7.34 -0.46 2.00
C ASP A 23 -8.43 -0.66 3.05
N LYS A 24 -8.11 -0.40 4.31
CA LYS A 24 -9.10 -0.50 5.40
C LYS A 24 -10.29 0.43 5.19
N THR A 25 -10.05 1.62 4.67
CA THR A 25 -11.12 2.60 4.41
C THR A 25 -12.03 2.13 3.28
N LEU A 26 -11.46 1.54 2.22
CA LEU A 26 -12.23 0.96 1.11
C LEU A 26 -13.11 -0.21 1.59
N ASP A 27 -12.56 -1.08 2.43
CA ASP A 27 -13.30 -2.22 3.01
C ASP A 27 -14.42 -1.75 3.95
N ALA A 28 -14.19 -0.65 4.67
CA ALA A 28 -15.17 -0.07 5.58
C ALA A 28 -16.41 0.49 4.86
N VAL A 29 -16.29 0.95 3.60
CA VAL A 29 -17.44 1.46 2.83
C VAL A 29 -18.49 0.37 2.67
N ASP A 30 -18.08 -0.84 2.29
CA ASP A 30 -18.99 -1.98 2.13
C ASP A 30 -19.57 -2.41 3.48
N ALA A 31 -18.76 -2.44 4.53
CA ALA A 31 -19.18 -2.86 5.86
C ALA A 31 -20.15 -1.87 6.53
N ALA A 32 -19.96 -0.56 6.30
CA ALA A 32 -20.81 0.50 6.83
C ALA A 32 -22.09 0.70 6.01
N SER A 33 -22.06 0.35 4.73
CA SER A 33 -23.24 0.42 3.86
C SER A 33 -24.14 -0.79 4.13
N GLY A 34 -25.31 -0.58 4.72
CA GLY A 34 -26.30 -1.65 4.90
C GLY A 34 -26.64 -2.33 3.56
N THR A 35 -27.01 -3.62 3.59
CA THR A 35 -27.35 -4.41 2.39
C THR A 35 -28.40 -3.74 1.50
N GLU A 36 -29.26 -2.91 2.09
CA GLU A 36 -30.33 -2.15 1.44
C GLU A 36 -29.80 -1.00 0.58
N ALA A 37 -28.65 -0.41 0.93
CA ALA A 37 -28.01 0.65 0.15
C ALA A 37 -27.54 0.18 -1.25
N TRP A 38 -27.48 -1.14 -1.43
CA TRP A 38 -27.00 -1.80 -2.64
C TRP A 38 -28.12 -2.44 -3.48
N GLN A 39 -29.38 -2.12 -3.21
CA GLN A 39 -30.52 -2.73 -3.90
C GLN A 39 -31.14 -1.82 -4.95
N GLY A 40 -31.54 -2.44 -6.07
CA GLY A 40 -32.26 -1.79 -7.17
C GLY A 40 -31.36 -1.36 -8.33
N PRO A 41 -31.95 -1.06 -9.51
CA PRO A 41 -31.21 -0.91 -10.75
C PRO A 41 -30.11 0.18 -10.73
N ALA A 42 -30.35 1.28 -10.01
CA ALA A 42 -29.36 2.34 -9.84
C ALA A 42 -28.20 1.89 -8.93
N ALA A 43 -28.52 1.14 -7.88
CA ALA A 43 -27.54 0.61 -6.95
C ALA A 43 -26.70 -0.51 -7.59
N ASP A 44 -27.27 -1.33 -8.45
CA ASP A 44 -26.54 -2.36 -9.21
C ASP A 44 -25.44 -1.75 -10.08
N LYS A 45 -25.79 -0.68 -10.82
CA LYS A 45 -24.83 0.07 -11.62
C LYS A 45 -23.74 0.68 -10.75
N PHE A 46 -24.12 1.36 -9.66
CA PHE A 46 -23.17 1.95 -8.73
C PHE A 46 -22.24 0.89 -8.12
N ARG A 47 -22.77 -0.27 -7.72
CA ARG A 47 -22.01 -1.38 -7.16
C ARG A 47 -20.99 -1.93 -8.15
N SER A 48 -21.37 -2.09 -9.42
CA SER A 48 -20.44 -2.51 -10.47
C SER A 48 -19.29 -1.52 -10.65
N GLU A 49 -19.60 -0.21 -10.72
CA GLU A 49 -18.59 0.84 -10.84
C GLU A 49 -17.68 0.92 -9.61
N TRP A 50 -18.28 0.85 -8.41
CA TRP A 50 -17.59 0.84 -7.13
C TRP A 50 -16.60 -0.33 -7.05
N ASN A 51 -17.04 -1.55 -7.34
CA ASN A 51 -16.19 -2.73 -7.34
C ASN A 51 -15.02 -2.61 -8.32
N GLY A 52 -15.27 -2.08 -9.52
CA GLY A 52 -14.23 -1.85 -10.51
C GLY A 52 -13.17 -0.85 -10.04
N ARG A 53 -13.61 0.29 -9.49
CA ARG A 53 -12.70 1.33 -8.96
C ARG A 53 -11.95 0.85 -7.74
N ARG A 54 -12.64 0.20 -6.79
CA ARG A 54 -12.03 -0.37 -5.59
C ARG A 54 -10.95 -1.38 -5.95
N LYS A 55 -11.23 -2.30 -6.89
CA LYS A 55 -10.24 -3.24 -7.40
C LYS A 55 -9.02 -2.52 -7.98
N ALA A 56 -9.23 -1.51 -8.83
CA ALA A 56 -8.13 -0.75 -9.42
C ALA A 56 -7.25 -0.06 -8.35
N ILE A 57 -7.87 0.46 -7.27
CA ILE A 57 -7.12 1.05 -6.15
C ILE A 57 -6.32 -0.01 -5.40
N HIS A 58 -6.91 -1.16 -5.05
CA HIS A 58 -6.18 -2.26 -4.42
C HIS A 58 -4.99 -2.73 -5.27
N ASP A 59 -5.20 -2.93 -6.58
CA ASP A 59 -4.14 -3.37 -7.50
C ASP A 59 -2.99 -2.33 -7.55
N ALA A 60 -3.31 -1.03 -7.55
CA ALA A 60 -2.31 0.04 -7.51
C ALA A 60 -1.56 0.09 -6.17
N LEU A 61 -2.26 -0.11 -5.05
CA LEU A 61 -1.65 -0.18 -3.73
C LEU A 61 -0.71 -1.37 -3.64
N ASP A 62 -1.12 -2.56 -4.10
CA ASP A 62 -0.28 -3.77 -4.15
C ASP A 62 0.96 -3.60 -5.02
N ALA A 63 0.82 -2.96 -6.18
CA ALA A 63 1.96 -2.60 -7.02
C ALA A 63 2.94 -1.67 -6.27
N ALA A 64 2.43 -0.65 -5.59
CA ALA A 64 3.25 0.23 -4.76
C ALA A 64 3.95 -0.57 -3.64
N ARG A 65 3.25 -1.53 -3.00
CA ARG A 65 3.85 -2.44 -2.00
C ARG A 65 5.02 -3.23 -2.55
N GLY A 66 4.84 -3.81 -3.73
CA GLY A 66 5.89 -4.52 -4.42
C GLY A 66 7.11 -3.63 -4.68
N GLN A 67 6.90 -2.36 -5.06
CA GLN A 67 7.99 -1.43 -5.35
C GLN A 67 8.76 -1.01 -4.09
N TYR A 68 8.08 -0.54 -3.05
CA TYR A 68 8.79 -0.08 -1.85
C TYR A 68 9.48 -1.23 -1.08
N ASN A 69 8.92 -2.46 -1.08
CA ASN A 69 9.58 -3.61 -0.47
C ASN A 69 10.91 -3.95 -1.18
N LYS A 70 10.93 -3.89 -2.52
CA LYS A 70 12.15 -4.08 -3.32
C LYS A 70 13.20 -3.01 -3.02
N ILE A 71 12.78 -1.75 -2.89
CA ILE A 71 13.69 -0.64 -2.54
C ILE A 71 14.26 -0.85 -1.14
N LEU A 72 13.42 -1.18 -0.16
CA LEU A 72 13.84 -1.41 1.23
C LEU A 72 14.82 -2.58 1.33
N GLN A 73 14.57 -3.68 0.62
CA GLN A 73 15.47 -4.82 0.57
C GLN A 73 16.82 -4.44 -0.06
N ARG A 74 16.82 -3.71 -1.18
CA ARG A 74 18.05 -3.22 -1.81
C ARG A 74 18.87 -2.34 -0.88
N VAL A 75 18.21 -1.43 -0.15
CA VAL A 75 18.87 -0.58 0.85
C VAL A 75 19.52 -1.43 1.95
N GLN A 76 18.83 -2.45 2.45
CA GLN A 76 19.38 -3.38 3.45
C GLN A 76 20.60 -4.15 2.90
N ASP A 77 20.51 -4.69 1.69
CA ASP A 77 21.58 -5.44 1.05
C ASP A 77 22.85 -4.59 0.84
N GLU A 78 22.67 -3.33 0.40
CA GLU A 78 23.78 -2.37 0.24
C GLU A 78 24.43 -2.03 1.58
N GLU A 79 23.65 -1.92 2.67
CA GLU A 79 24.19 -1.70 4.01
C GLU A 79 24.95 -2.92 4.55
N HIS A 80 24.43 -4.13 4.35
CA HIS A 80 25.10 -5.37 4.76
C HIS A 80 26.45 -5.52 4.05
N LYS A 81 26.50 -5.26 2.73
CA LYS A 81 27.74 -5.28 1.94
C LYS A 81 28.78 -4.28 2.44
N LYS A 82 28.36 -3.04 2.73
CA LYS A 82 29.27 -2.00 3.27
C LYS A 82 29.86 -2.39 4.63
N LYS A 83 29.05 -2.95 5.52
CA LYS A 83 29.52 -3.41 6.84
C LYS A 83 30.47 -4.62 6.73
N SER A 84 30.21 -5.55 5.82
CA SER A 84 31.11 -6.70 5.59
C SER A 84 32.41 -6.34 4.86
N GLY A 85 32.40 -5.30 4.02
CA GLY A 85 33.58 -4.83 3.30
C GLY A 85 34.51 -3.95 4.13
N ALA A 86 33.98 -3.23 5.12
CA ALA A 86 34.76 -2.41 6.05
C ALA A 86 35.45 -3.23 7.18
N ALA A 87 35.17 -4.53 7.27
CA ALA A 87 35.77 -5.45 8.25
C ALA A 87 36.97 -6.26 7.68
N LYS A 88 37.47 -5.89 6.49
CA LYS A 88 38.67 -6.41 5.86
C LYS A 88 39.69 -5.29 5.70
#